data_AF-A0AAD6DA73-F1
#
_entry.id   AF-A0AAD6DA73-F1
#
_cell.length_a   1.000
_cell.length_b   1.000
_cell.length_c   1.000
_cell.angle_alpha   90.00
_cell.angle_beta   90.00
_cell.angle_gamma   90.00
#
_symmetry.space_group_name_H-M   'P 1'
#
loop_
_entity.id
_entity.type
_entity.pdbx_description
1 polymer ?
#
loop_
_entity_poly.entity_id
_entity_poly.type
_entity_poly.pdbx_seq_one_letter_code
_entity_poly.pdbx_strand_id
1 'polypeptide(L)'
;MECFRVLSFDKVNILLKDLMRIDGLDRVSGGTIIFSYRPEDPSTPYVLLLKRSPQSTDDAGQLKANSFSGWRGGANLEDETIAKTAVRETAEETGLVPRAASSRVYCVRFTHKGHRMAKFTFITRADENVSCQRRWSDEHQEPRGPAGIRPSDEHLDCVWVTEEQIRNSVAYNPQDMEQRGLVILESIKMVYLDFFAWLKENDPDMKCPLPEYQLPSNRA
;
A
#
# COMPACT_ATOMS: atom_id res chain seq x y z
N MET A 1 -10.29 -0.10 18.60
CA MET A 1 -11.30 -0.24 17.53
C MET A 1 -10.75 0.46 16.31
N GLU A 2 -10.40 -0.29 15.28
CA GLU A 2 -9.97 0.29 14.01
C GLU A 2 -11.21 0.78 13.26
N CYS A 3 -11.19 2.03 12.80
CA CYS A 3 -12.31 2.59 12.03
C CYS A 3 -11.89 2.69 10.56
N PHE A 4 -12.49 1.86 9.72
CA PHE A 4 -12.35 1.89 8.26
C PHE A 4 -13.37 2.84 7.65
N ARG A 5 -12.90 3.74 6.78
CA ARG A 5 -13.73 4.72 6.06
C ARG A 5 -13.24 4.88 4.63
N VAL A 6 -14.17 5.27 3.77
CA VAL A 6 -13.89 5.72 2.41
C VAL A 6 -14.14 7.22 2.35
N LEU A 7 -13.16 7.96 1.86
CA LEU A 7 -13.17 9.42 1.76
C LEU A 7 -12.92 9.85 0.30
N SER A 8 -13.19 11.12 0.01
CA SER A 8 -12.80 11.73 -1.26
C SER A 8 -11.42 12.38 -1.14
N PHE A 9 -10.66 12.37 -2.24
CA PHE A 9 -9.32 12.96 -2.34
C PHE A 9 -9.29 14.40 -1.82
N ASP A 10 -10.21 15.25 -2.28
CA ASP A 10 -10.24 16.68 -1.90
C ASP A 10 -10.49 16.92 -0.41
N LYS A 11 -11.10 15.95 0.29
CA LYS A 11 -11.35 16.06 1.74
C LYS A 11 -10.10 15.77 2.56
N VAL A 12 -9.14 15.05 2.00
CA VAL A 12 -7.94 14.58 2.73
C VAL A 12 -6.67 15.23 2.22
N ASN A 13 -6.63 15.67 0.95
CA ASN A 13 -5.50 16.40 0.37
C ASN A 13 -5.53 17.88 0.76
N ILE A 14 -5.50 18.12 2.07
CA ILE A 14 -5.34 19.43 2.68
C ILE A 14 -4.00 19.46 3.42
N LEU A 15 -3.65 20.61 4.00
CA LEU A 15 -2.43 20.71 4.80
C LEU A 15 -2.47 19.72 5.97
N LEU A 16 -1.36 19.00 6.20
CA LEU A 16 -1.29 17.98 7.25
C LEU A 16 -1.73 18.50 8.62
N LYS A 17 -1.30 19.73 8.97
CA LYS A 17 -1.67 20.39 10.22
C LYS A 17 -3.18 20.53 10.39
N ASP A 18 -3.90 20.78 9.30
CA ASP A 18 -5.35 20.99 9.31
C ASP A 18 -6.07 19.63 9.30
N LEU A 19 -5.57 18.66 8.55
CA LEU A 19 -6.04 17.27 8.58
C LEU A 19 -5.96 16.68 9.99
N MET A 20 -4.80 16.82 10.64
CA MET A 20 -4.59 16.35 12.01
C MET A 20 -5.47 17.07 13.02
N ARG A 21 -5.68 18.40 12.85
CA ARG A 21 -6.55 19.18 13.74
C ARG A 21 -8.02 18.78 13.62
N ILE A 22 -8.53 18.66 12.39
CA ILE A 22 -9.95 18.34 12.12
C ILE A 22 -10.32 17.00 12.75
N ASP A 23 -9.43 16.01 12.64
CA ASP A 23 -9.68 14.66 13.11
C ASP A 23 -9.11 14.35 14.50
N GLY A 24 -8.47 15.33 15.15
CA GLY A 24 -7.83 15.15 16.46
C GLY A 24 -6.79 14.03 16.45
N LEU A 25 -5.96 13.97 15.40
CA LEU A 25 -4.95 12.94 15.20
C LEU A 25 -3.59 13.41 15.72
N ASP A 26 -2.86 12.51 16.36
CA ASP A 26 -1.51 12.77 16.84
C ASP A 26 -0.47 12.53 15.73
N ARG A 27 -0.75 11.60 14.81
CA ARG A 27 0.07 11.32 13.63
C ARG A 27 -0.78 10.83 12.45
N VAL A 28 -0.23 10.94 11.25
CA VAL A 28 -0.83 10.39 10.02
C VAL A 28 0.22 9.66 9.20
N SER A 29 -0.23 8.68 8.41
CA SER A 29 0.61 7.96 7.44
C SER A 29 -0.06 7.92 6.07
N GLY A 30 0.77 7.98 5.05
CA GLY A 30 0.36 7.92 3.64
C GLY A 30 0.89 6.68 2.98
N GLY A 31 0.12 6.11 2.05
CA GLY A 31 0.55 5.02 1.19
C GLY A 31 -0.36 4.91 -0.02
N THR A 32 -0.09 3.95 -0.89
CA THR A 32 -0.94 3.72 -2.06
C THR A 32 -1.28 2.25 -2.26
N ILE A 33 -2.42 1.99 -2.90
CA ILE A 33 -2.68 0.73 -3.60
C ILE A 33 -2.27 0.98 -5.04
N ILE A 34 -1.18 0.36 -5.48
CA ILE A 34 -0.84 0.29 -6.91
C ILE A 34 -1.48 -0.97 -7.47
N PHE A 35 -2.32 -0.79 -8.49
CA PHE A 35 -2.92 -1.89 -9.22
C PHE A 35 -2.54 -1.84 -10.71
N SER A 36 -2.68 -2.98 -11.37
CA SER A 36 -2.54 -3.12 -12.81
C SER A 36 -3.46 -4.21 -13.34
N TYR A 37 -3.78 -4.12 -14.62
CA TYR A 37 -4.36 -5.21 -15.39
C TYR A 37 -3.26 -5.86 -16.21
N ARG A 38 -3.48 -7.10 -16.65
CA ARG A 38 -2.62 -7.69 -17.68
C ARG A 38 -3.10 -7.30 -19.07
N PRO A 39 -2.19 -7.08 -20.02
CA PRO A 39 -2.57 -6.94 -21.42
C PRO A 39 -3.31 -8.17 -21.95
N GLU A 40 -2.88 -9.38 -21.53
CA GLU A 40 -3.46 -10.65 -22.01
C GLU A 40 -4.76 -11.03 -21.30
N ASP A 41 -4.95 -10.52 -20.09
CA ASP A 41 -6.16 -10.70 -19.29
C ASP A 41 -6.51 -9.38 -18.59
N PRO A 42 -7.18 -8.46 -19.31
CA PRO A 42 -7.58 -7.18 -18.75
C PRO A 42 -8.70 -7.31 -17.73
N SER A 43 -9.31 -8.50 -17.59
CA SER A 43 -10.41 -8.74 -16.65
C SER A 43 -9.93 -9.07 -15.24
N THR A 44 -8.67 -9.47 -15.08
CA THR A 44 -8.08 -9.81 -13.79
C THR A 44 -7.16 -8.69 -13.30
N PRO A 45 -7.60 -7.87 -12.34
CA PRO A 45 -6.73 -6.91 -11.69
C PRO A 45 -5.74 -7.59 -10.73
N TYR A 46 -4.55 -7.00 -10.65
CA TYR A 46 -3.50 -7.35 -9.70
C TYR A 46 -3.16 -6.14 -8.83
N VAL A 47 -2.82 -6.37 -7.57
CA VAL A 47 -2.25 -5.35 -6.69
C VAL A 47 -0.82 -5.72 -6.33
N LEU A 48 0.03 -4.70 -6.20
CA LEU A 48 1.40 -4.86 -5.76
C LEU A 48 1.45 -4.91 -4.22
N LEU A 49 2.17 -5.89 -3.68
CA LEU A 49 2.50 -6.01 -2.26
C LEU A 49 4.02 -6.11 -2.09
N LEU A 50 4.53 -5.66 -0.94
CA LEU A 50 5.92 -5.80 -0.53
C LEU A 50 6.05 -6.82 0.60
N LYS A 51 7.10 -7.63 0.56
CA LYS A 51 7.46 -8.53 1.65
C LYS A 51 8.27 -7.77 2.70
N ARG A 52 7.77 -7.74 3.93
CA ARG A 52 8.42 -7.07 5.07
C ARG A 52 9.73 -7.77 5.45
N SER A 53 10.76 -6.98 5.78
CA SER A 53 12.01 -7.48 6.37
C SER A 53 11.78 -8.14 7.73
N PRO A 54 12.74 -8.94 8.23
CA PRO A 54 12.61 -9.57 9.55
C PRO A 54 12.51 -8.56 10.71
N GLN A 55 12.98 -7.33 10.50
CA GLN A 55 12.98 -6.25 11.50
C GLN A 55 11.74 -5.35 11.40
N SER A 56 10.89 -5.57 10.40
CA SER A 56 9.72 -4.73 10.14
C SER A 56 8.59 -4.95 11.17
N THR A 57 7.99 -3.85 11.63
CA THR A 57 6.90 -3.87 12.63
C THR A 57 5.55 -3.45 12.05
N ASP A 58 4.43 -3.87 12.62
CA ASP A 58 3.10 -3.42 12.21
C ASP A 58 2.66 -2.10 12.85
N ASP A 59 1.40 -1.76 12.60
CA ASP A 59 0.71 -0.58 13.13
C ASP A 59 0.49 -0.65 14.66
N ALA A 60 0.84 -1.75 15.34
CA ALA A 60 0.90 -1.87 16.79
C ALA A 60 2.36 -1.87 17.32
N GLY A 61 3.36 -1.81 16.43
CA GLY A 61 4.78 -1.86 16.78
C GLY A 61 5.28 -3.27 17.07
N GLN A 62 4.51 -4.30 16.70
CA GLN A 62 4.91 -5.70 16.83
C GLN A 62 5.68 -6.12 15.59
N LEU A 63 6.75 -6.89 15.75
CA LEU A 63 7.45 -7.51 14.63
C LEU A 63 6.48 -8.37 13.83
N LYS A 64 6.38 -8.10 12.52
CA LYS A 64 5.59 -8.88 11.55
C LYS A 64 6.47 -9.31 10.38
N ALA A 65 7.60 -9.92 10.74
CA ALA A 65 8.55 -10.49 9.80
C ALA A 65 7.86 -11.37 8.75
N ASN A 66 8.37 -11.36 7.52
CA ASN A 66 7.93 -12.24 6.43
C ASN A 66 6.46 -12.12 6.00
N SER A 67 5.71 -11.14 6.52
CA SER A 67 4.38 -10.81 6.02
C SER A 67 4.43 -9.87 4.80
N PHE A 68 3.38 -9.88 4.01
CA PHE A 68 3.17 -9.00 2.87
C PHE A 68 2.21 -7.87 3.24
N SER A 69 2.57 -6.65 2.83
CA SER A 69 1.75 -5.46 3.01
C SER A 69 1.89 -4.50 1.82
N GLY A 70 0.99 -3.54 1.70
CA GLY A 70 1.29 -2.32 0.94
C GLY A 70 2.39 -1.50 1.61
N TRP A 71 3.02 -0.62 0.84
CA TRP A 71 3.98 0.37 1.33
C TRP A 71 3.26 1.51 2.05
N ARG A 72 3.94 2.06 3.05
CA ARG A 72 3.46 3.19 3.84
C ARG A 72 4.58 3.70 4.74
N GLY A 73 4.56 5.00 4.97
CA GLY A 73 5.29 5.58 6.08
C GLY A 73 4.62 6.81 6.66
N GLY A 74 5.18 7.24 7.78
CA GLY A 74 4.67 8.36 8.55
C GLY A 74 4.88 9.66 7.78
N ALA A 75 3.92 10.57 7.91
CA ALA A 75 4.11 11.89 7.33
C ALA A 75 5.24 12.65 8.04
N ASN A 76 6.13 13.24 7.25
CA ASN A 76 7.15 14.16 7.72
C ASN A 76 6.59 15.58 7.72
N LEU A 77 7.12 16.46 8.56
CA LEU A 77 6.67 17.87 8.58
C LEU A 77 6.91 18.62 7.25
N GLU A 78 7.82 18.10 6.42
CA GLU A 78 8.13 18.60 5.08
C GLU A 78 7.13 18.13 4.01
N ASP A 79 6.34 17.10 4.33
CA ASP A 79 5.23 16.68 3.50
C ASP A 79 4.07 17.65 3.75
N GLU A 80 3.84 18.60 2.85
CA GLU A 80 2.79 19.61 3.04
C GLU A 80 1.38 19.00 3.16
N THR A 81 1.14 17.89 2.44
CA THR A 81 -0.14 17.16 2.41
C THR A 81 0.08 15.66 2.53
N ILE A 82 -0.98 14.92 2.89
CA ILE A 82 -0.91 13.46 3.02
C ILE A 82 -0.72 12.75 1.66
N ALA A 83 -1.14 13.38 0.56
CA ALA A 83 -0.83 12.89 -0.78
C ALA A 83 0.68 12.98 -1.07
N LYS A 84 1.35 14.05 -0.64
CA LYS A 84 2.81 14.19 -0.77
C LYS A 84 3.55 13.11 0.03
N THR A 85 3.10 12.83 1.26
CA THR A 85 3.60 11.68 2.03
C THR A 85 3.40 10.38 1.25
N ALA A 86 2.20 10.11 0.73
CA ALA A 86 1.93 8.87 0.01
C ALA A 86 2.83 8.70 -1.22
N VAL A 87 3.07 9.77 -1.99
CA VAL A 87 3.98 9.73 -3.15
C VAL A 87 5.41 9.46 -2.71
N ARG A 88 5.92 10.20 -1.72
CA ARG A 88 7.29 10.03 -1.21
C ARG A 88 7.52 8.60 -0.72
N GLU A 89 6.63 8.09 0.14
CA GLU A 89 6.73 6.73 0.70
C GLU A 89 6.64 5.66 -0.41
N THR A 90 5.77 5.87 -1.41
CA THR A 90 5.70 4.98 -2.57
C THR A 90 7.03 4.96 -3.32
N ALA A 91 7.59 6.12 -3.60
CA ALA A 91 8.84 6.27 -4.31
C ALA A 91 10.03 5.70 -3.51
N GLU A 92 10.07 5.94 -2.20
CA GLU A 92 11.11 5.44 -1.31
C GLU A 92 11.03 3.92 -1.10
N GLU A 93 9.84 3.32 -1.06
CA GLU A 93 9.70 1.87 -0.82
C GLU A 93 9.71 1.03 -2.10
N THR A 94 9.22 1.56 -3.22
CA THR A 94 9.04 0.81 -4.47
C THR A 94 9.87 1.34 -5.64
N GLY A 95 10.42 2.56 -5.55
CA GLY A 95 11.02 3.23 -6.69
C GLY A 95 10.00 3.70 -7.73
N LEU A 96 8.69 3.61 -7.45
CA LEU A 96 7.63 4.06 -8.35
C LEU A 96 7.14 5.44 -7.96
N VAL A 97 6.94 6.31 -8.96
CA VAL A 97 6.43 7.66 -8.75
C VAL A 97 5.05 7.77 -9.40
N PRO A 98 3.96 7.55 -8.64
CA PRO A 98 2.63 7.68 -9.18
C PRO A 98 2.32 9.15 -9.51
N ARG A 99 1.69 9.39 -10.67
CA ARG A 99 1.37 10.75 -11.16
C ARG A 99 -0.06 11.19 -10.87
N ALA A 100 -0.96 10.22 -10.74
CA ALA A 100 -2.36 10.46 -10.48
C ALA A 100 -2.94 9.38 -9.56
N ALA A 101 -4.01 9.75 -8.86
CA ALA A 101 -4.78 8.87 -8.01
C ALA A 101 -6.27 8.93 -8.38
N SER A 102 -7.00 7.91 -7.96
CA SER A 102 -8.46 7.93 -7.89
C SER A 102 -8.94 9.02 -6.93
N SER A 103 -10.12 9.59 -7.19
CA SER A 103 -10.83 10.41 -6.20
C SER A 103 -11.22 9.67 -4.93
N ARG A 104 -11.19 8.33 -4.93
CA ARG A 104 -11.46 7.49 -3.76
C ARG A 104 -10.18 7.28 -2.93
N VAL A 105 -10.28 7.54 -1.63
CA VAL A 105 -9.18 7.33 -0.66
C VAL A 105 -9.68 6.49 0.51
N TYR A 106 -8.89 5.48 0.90
CA TYR A 106 -9.14 4.68 2.08
C TYR A 106 -8.54 5.33 3.32
N CYS A 107 -9.28 5.32 4.42
CA CYS A 107 -8.81 5.79 5.73
C CYS A 107 -9.00 4.70 6.77
N VAL A 108 -7.93 4.32 7.46
CA VAL A 108 -7.96 3.44 8.64
C VAL A 108 -7.47 4.20 9.85
N ARG A 109 -8.31 4.34 10.87
CA ARG A 109 -7.92 4.95 12.15
C ARG A 109 -7.61 3.89 13.19
N PHE A 110 -6.55 4.09 13.96
CA PHE A 110 -6.08 3.15 14.97
C PHE A 110 -5.29 3.90 16.06
N THR A 111 -4.91 3.18 17.12
CA THR A 111 -4.04 3.72 18.17
C THR A 111 -2.72 2.95 18.15
N HIS A 112 -1.61 3.66 17.99
CA HIS A 112 -0.26 3.08 18.03
C HIS A 112 0.54 3.72 19.15
N LYS A 113 1.02 2.91 20.11
CA LYS A 113 1.83 3.39 21.24
C LYS A 113 1.21 4.60 21.98
N GLY A 114 -0.12 4.58 22.14
CA GLY A 114 -0.86 5.67 22.79
C GLY A 114 -1.20 6.87 21.90
N HIS A 115 -0.70 6.90 20.66
CA HIS A 115 -1.00 7.95 19.69
C HIS A 115 -2.18 7.56 18.81
N ARG A 116 -3.16 8.46 18.65
CA ARG A 116 -4.24 8.36 17.68
C ARG A 116 -3.68 8.62 16.29
N MET A 117 -3.80 7.62 15.44
CA MET A 117 -3.25 7.64 14.08
C MET A 117 -4.35 7.43 13.05
N ALA A 118 -4.15 8.00 11.86
CA ALA A 118 -4.90 7.64 10.68
C ALA A 118 -3.95 7.34 9.51
N LYS A 119 -4.21 6.23 8.84
CA LYS A 119 -3.56 5.85 7.59
C LYS A 119 -4.47 6.20 6.43
N PHE A 120 -3.94 6.93 5.46
CA PHE A 120 -4.61 7.26 4.21
C PHE A 120 -3.97 6.47 3.08
N THR A 121 -4.78 5.78 2.29
CA THR A 121 -4.31 4.94 1.19
C THR A 121 -4.98 5.36 -0.11
N PHE A 122 -4.19 5.93 -1.01
CA PHE A 122 -4.63 6.40 -2.32
C PHE A 122 -4.57 5.27 -3.34
N ILE A 123 -5.51 5.23 -4.27
CA ILE A 123 -5.52 4.22 -5.34
C ILE A 123 -4.80 4.80 -6.55
N THR A 124 -3.77 4.12 -7.05
CA THR A 124 -2.97 4.53 -8.21
C THR A 124 -2.81 3.36 -9.17
N ARG A 125 -2.63 3.66 -10.45
CA ARG A 125 -2.39 2.64 -11.48
C ARG A 125 -0.90 2.57 -11.80
N ALA A 126 -0.36 1.36 -11.95
CA ALA A 126 1.02 1.20 -12.41
C ALA A 126 1.18 1.64 -13.88
N ASP A 127 2.38 2.09 -14.21
CA ASP A 127 2.82 2.26 -15.59
C ASP A 127 2.89 0.89 -16.29
N GLU A 128 2.59 0.87 -17.58
CA GLU A 128 2.60 -0.34 -18.41
C GLU A 128 3.96 -1.06 -18.35
N ASN A 129 5.06 -0.29 -18.28
CA ASN A 129 6.43 -0.82 -18.26
C ASN A 129 6.79 -1.60 -16.98
N VAL A 130 6.05 -1.38 -15.89
CA VAL A 130 6.29 -2.00 -14.58
C VAL A 130 5.24 -3.08 -14.27
N SER A 131 4.16 -3.12 -15.06
CA SER A 131 2.99 -3.95 -14.80
C SER A 131 3.31 -5.44 -14.67
N CYS A 132 2.75 -6.06 -13.62
CA CYS A 132 2.64 -7.51 -13.42
C CYS A 132 3.93 -8.36 -13.50
N GLN A 133 5.12 -7.75 -13.39
CA GLN A 133 6.39 -8.46 -13.26
C GLN A 133 6.56 -9.00 -11.83
N ARG A 134 7.00 -10.26 -11.66
CA ARG A 134 7.12 -10.94 -10.36
C ARG A 134 5.76 -11.16 -9.65
N ARG A 135 5.15 -12.31 -9.91
CA ARG A 135 3.77 -12.67 -9.49
C ARG A 135 3.77 -13.76 -8.45
N TRP A 136 2.72 -13.81 -7.65
CA TRP A 136 2.53 -14.93 -6.72
C TRP A 136 2.20 -16.22 -7.47
N SER A 137 2.90 -17.31 -7.12
CA SER A 137 2.62 -18.65 -7.62
C SER A 137 1.95 -19.47 -6.53
N ASP A 138 0.70 -19.88 -6.75
CA ASP A 138 -0.04 -20.73 -5.81
C ASP A 138 0.53 -22.15 -5.73
N GLU A 139 1.10 -22.65 -6.83
CA GLU A 139 1.76 -23.96 -6.86
C GLU A 139 3.04 -23.96 -6.02
N HIS A 140 3.84 -22.90 -6.11
CA HIS A 140 5.17 -22.84 -5.48
C HIS A 140 5.15 -22.10 -4.13
N GLN A 141 4.06 -21.38 -3.83
CA GLN A 141 3.91 -20.55 -2.64
C GLN A 141 5.02 -19.49 -2.49
N GLU A 142 5.43 -18.88 -3.60
CA GLU A 142 6.46 -17.83 -3.64
C GLU A 142 6.29 -16.86 -4.84
N PRO A 143 6.92 -15.66 -4.81
CA PRO A 143 7.00 -14.76 -5.96
C PRO A 143 7.86 -15.32 -7.10
N ARG A 144 7.33 -15.34 -8.34
CA ARG A 144 7.97 -15.89 -9.54
C ARG A 144 7.93 -14.89 -10.70
N GLY A 145 8.98 -14.89 -11.51
CA GLY A 145 9.14 -14.00 -12.67
C GLY A 145 10.25 -12.97 -12.48
N PRO A 146 10.51 -12.14 -13.52
CA PRO A 146 11.59 -11.17 -13.51
C PRO A 146 11.38 -10.13 -12.41
N ALA A 147 12.46 -9.74 -11.73
CA ALA A 147 12.42 -8.63 -10.79
C ALA A 147 12.31 -7.31 -11.58
N GLY A 148 11.13 -6.68 -11.52
CA GLY A 148 10.86 -5.39 -12.18
C GLY A 148 10.90 -4.19 -11.25
N ILE A 149 10.69 -4.44 -9.95
CA ILE A 149 10.64 -3.42 -8.90
C ILE A 149 11.72 -3.78 -7.89
N ARG A 150 12.55 -2.80 -7.53
CA ARG A 150 13.55 -2.96 -6.48
C ARG A 150 13.03 -2.30 -5.20
N PRO A 151 12.56 -3.08 -4.22
CA PRO A 151 12.15 -2.53 -2.94
C PRO A 151 13.29 -1.80 -2.22
N SER A 152 12.94 -0.93 -1.26
CA SER A 152 13.89 -0.41 -0.28
C SER A 152 14.51 -1.52 0.57
N ASP A 153 15.58 -1.20 1.29
CA ASP A 153 16.23 -2.12 2.24
C ASP A 153 15.29 -2.57 3.39
N GLU A 154 14.15 -1.90 3.56
CA GLU A 154 13.12 -2.28 4.53
C GLU A 154 12.26 -3.47 4.07
N HIS A 155 12.34 -3.82 2.78
CA HIS A 155 11.52 -4.86 2.16
C HIS A 155 12.38 -5.87 1.39
N LEU A 156 12.01 -7.15 1.46
CA LEU A 156 12.80 -8.25 0.92
C LEU A 156 12.45 -8.58 -0.53
N ASP A 157 11.21 -8.34 -0.93
CA ASP A 157 10.69 -8.69 -2.25
C ASP A 157 9.42 -7.89 -2.54
N CYS A 158 8.97 -7.92 -3.78
CA CYS A 158 7.69 -7.41 -4.22
C CYS A 158 6.93 -8.48 -5.00
N VAL A 159 5.60 -8.41 -4.96
CA VAL A 159 4.78 -9.40 -5.66
C VAL A 159 3.44 -8.83 -6.09
N TRP A 160 3.02 -9.17 -7.31
CA TRP A 160 1.66 -8.94 -7.79
C TRP A 160 0.75 -10.10 -7.41
N VAL A 161 -0.39 -9.78 -6.80
CA VAL A 161 -1.39 -10.73 -6.32
C VAL A 161 -2.79 -10.39 -6.80
N THR A 162 -3.63 -11.41 -6.97
CA THR A 162 -5.06 -11.27 -7.28
C THR A 162 -5.91 -11.15 -6.02
N GLU A 163 -7.18 -10.78 -6.20
CA GLU A 163 -8.18 -10.84 -5.12
C GLU A 163 -8.27 -12.23 -4.48
N GLU A 164 -8.31 -13.28 -5.31
CA GLU A 164 -8.44 -14.66 -4.84
C GLU A 164 -7.25 -15.06 -3.95
N GLN A 165 -6.04 -14.67 -4.34
CA GLN A 165 -4.83 -14.92 -3.56
C GLN A 165 -4.85 -14.17 -2.22
N ILE A 166 -5.31 -12.91 -2.18
CA ILE A 166 -5.47 -12.18 -0.91
C ILE A 166 -6.54 -12.80 -0.02
N ARG A 167 -7.65 -13.26 -0.61
CA ARG A 167 -8.74 -13.92 0.13
C ARG A 167 -8.28 -15.23 0.76
N ASN A 168 -7.50 -16.02 0.03
CA ASN A 168 -6.99 -17.32 0.45
C ASN A 168 -5.63 -17.25 1.17
N SER A 169 -5.13 -16.04 1.41
CA SER A 169 -3.83 -15.81 2.04
C SER A 169 -3.81 -16.31 3.49
N VAL A 170 -2.65 -16.81 3.92
CA VAL A 170 -2.46 -17.37 5.26
C VAL A 170 -2.52 -16.24 6.30
N ALA A 171 -3.22 -16.48 7.42
CA ALA A 171 -3.22 -15.55 8.54
C ALA A 171 -1.84 -15.51 9.21
N TYR A 172 -1.40 -14.31 9.61
CA TYR A 172 -0.12 -14.15 10.28
C TYR A 172 -0.08 -14.88 11.64
N ASN A 173 0.95 -15.71 11.84
CA ASN A 173 1.18 -16.42 13.09
C ASN A 173 2.40 -15.82 13.83
N PRO A 174 2.22 -15.10 14.96
CA PRO A 174 3.33 -14.52 15.71
C PRO A 174 4.27 -15.55 16.35
N GLN A 175 3.88 -16.84 16.39
CA GLN A 175 4.68 -17.92 16.95
C GLN A 175 5.54 -18.63 15.90
N ASP A 176 5.32 -18.34 14.61
CA ASP A 176 6.03 -18.96 13.49
C ASP A 176 6.88 -17.92 12.76
N MET A 177 8.17 -17.88 13.09
CA MET A 177 9.13 -16.95 12.49
C MET A 177 9.53 -17.34 11.06
N GLU A 178 9.23 -18.58 10.63
CA GLU A 178 9.56 -19.12 9.31
C GLU A 178 8.31 -19.28 8.42
N GLN A 179 7.21 -18.62 8.78
CA GLN A 179 5.93 -18.76 8.10
C GLN A 179 6.08 -18.56 6.59
N ARG A 180 5.64 -19.57 5.83
CA ARG A 180 5.68 -19.59 4.37
C ARG A 180 4.33 -19.20 3.78
N GLY A 181 4.33 -18.91 2.48
CA GLY A 181 3.13 -18.54 1.74
C GLY A 181 2.84 -17.04 1.77
N LEU A 182 1.68 -16.66 1.22
CA LEU A 182 1.24 -15.28 1.13
C LEU A 182 0.62 -14.88 2.47
N VAL A 183 1.46 -14.47 3.42
CA VAL A 183 1.03 -14.08 4.76
C VAL A 183 0.64 -12.61 4.75
N ILE A 184 -0.63 -12.27 4.96
CA ILE A 184 -1.11 -10.88 4.99
C ILE A 184 -1.87 -10.64 6.29
N LEU A 185 -1.65 -9.48 6.92
CA LEU A 185 -2.39 -9.09 8.13
C LEU A 185 -3.87 -8.86 7.80
N GLU A 186 -4.78 -9.35 8.65
CA GLU A 186 -6.23 -9.22 8.44
C GLU A 186 -6.70 -7.76 8.32
N SER A 187 -6.14 -6.85 9.12
CA SER A 187 -6.43 -5.41 9.03
C SER A 187 -6.05 -4.81 7.68
N ILE A 188 -5.05 -5.39 7.01
CA ILE A 188 -4.62 -4.99 5.67
C ILE A 188 -5.51 -5.63 4.60
N LYS A 189 -5.85 -6.92 4.74
CA LYS A 189 -6.71 -7.64 3.79
C LYS A 189 -8.04 -6.92 3.57
N MET A 190 -8.67 -6.41 4.63
CA MET A 190 -9.94 -5.70 4.55
C MET A 190 -9.91 -4.56 3.53
N VAL A 191 -8.84 -3.76 3.48
CA VAL A 191 -8.71 -2.64 2.55
C VAL A 191 -8.58 -3.13 1.10
N TYR A 192 -7.77 -4.16 0.86
CA TYR A 192 -7.59 -4.71 -0.48
C TYR A 192 -8.83 -5.44 -1.00
N LEU A 193 -9.54 -6.17 -0.14
CA LEU A 193 -10.77 -6.86 -0.52
C LEU A 193 -11.89 -5.86 -0.83
N ASP A 194 -12.02 -4.76 -0.07
CA ASP A 194 -12.94 -3.68 -0.43
C ASP A 194 -12.55 -3.03 -1.76
N PHE A 195 -11.25 -2.79 -1.98
CA PHE A 195 -10.75 -2.27 -3.25
C PHE A 195 -11.12 -3.15 -4.44
N PHE A 196 -10.87 -4.46 -4.38
CA PHE A 196 -11.24 -5.37 -5.46
C PHE A 196 -12.75 -5.46 -5.68
N ALA A 197 -13.55 -5.44 -4.60
CA ALA A 197 -15.00 -5.42 -4.71
C ALA A 197 -15.50 -4.15 -5.42
N TRP A 198 -14.97 -2.98 -5.03
CA TRP A 198 -15.29 -1.71 -5.68
C TRP A 198 -14.86 -1.69 -7.16
N LEU A 199 -13.68 -2.24 -7.47
CA LEU A 199 -13.11 -2.26 -8.83
C LEU A 199 -13.93 -3.09 -9.82
N LYS A 200 -14.69 -4.11 -9.36
CA LYS A 200 -15.58 -4.90 -10.23
C LYS A 200 -16.72 -4.10 -10.83
N GLU A 201 -17.13 -3.04 -10.14
CA GLU A 201 -18.30 -2.23 -10.50
C GLU A 201 -17.91 -0.83 -10.99
N ASN A 202 -16.62 -0.46 -10.89
CA ASN A 202 -16.15 0.90 -11.10
C ASN A 202 -14.78 0.91 -11.79
N ASP A 203 -14.61 1.79 -12.78
CA ASP A 203 -13.29 2.13 -13.30
C ASP A 203 -12.72 3.32 -12.49
N PRO A 204 -11.51 3.22 -11.92
CA PRO A 204 -10.93 4.31 -11.15
C PRO A 204 -10.67 5.53 -12.04
N ASP A 205 -11.20 6.70 -11.64
CA ASP A 205 -11.16 7.89 -12.49
C ASP A 205 -9.73 8.38 -12.83
N MET A 206 -8.77 8.13 -11.95
CA MET A 206 -7.38 8.60 -12.04
C MET A 206 -7.27 10.12 -12.33
N LYS A 207 -8.22 10.92 -11.84
CA LYS A 207 -8.31 12.37 -12.14
C LYS A 207 -7.62 13.27 -11.12
N CYS A 208 -7.23 12.73 -9.97
CA CYS A 208 -6.61 13.53 -8.91
C CYS A 208 -5.10 13.57 -9.13
N PRO A 209 -4.52 14.73 -9.53
CA PRO A 209 -3.09 14.84 -9.73
C PRO A 209 -2.36 14.65 -8.39
N LEU A 210 -1.29 13.88 -8.41
CA LEU A 210 -0.41 13.71 -7.26
C LEU A 210 0.76 14.69 -7.32
N PRO A 211 1.29 15.13 -6.15
CA PRO A 211 2.45 16.01 -6.12
C PRO A 211 3.64 15.40 -6.85
N GLU A 212 4.40 16.24 -7.55
CA GLU A 212 5.66 15.81 -8.17
C GLU A 212 6.66 15.35 -7.11
N TYR A 213 7.40 14.29 -7.44
CA TYR A 213 8.46 13.77 -6.60
C TYR A 213 9.63 13.33 -7.46
N GLN A 214 10.83 13.77 -7.09
CA GLN A 214 12.06 13.35 -7.73
C GLN A 214 12.70 12.25 -6.89
N LEU A 215 12.87 11.08 -7.48
CA LEU A 215 13.62 10.01 -6.84
C LEU A 215 15.05 10.50 -6.55
N PRO A 216 15.60 10.20 -5.36
CA PRO A 216 17.01 10.43 -5.09
C PRO A 216 17.89 9.78 -6.16
N SER A 217 18.96 10.46 -6.59
CA SER A 217 19.83 10.04 -7.70
C SER A 217 20.55 8.71 -7.49
N ASN A 218 20.58 8.18 -6.27
CA ASN A 218 21.11 6.84 -5.95
C ASN A 218 20.09 5.71 -6.15
N ARG A 219 18.87 6.02 -6.61
CA ARG A 219 17.79 5.07 -6.88
C ARG A 219 17.25 5.08 -8.31
N ALA A 220 17.77 5.97 -9.17
CA ALA A 220 17.43 6.03 -10.59
C ALA A 220 18.28 5.05 -11.42
#